data_AF-A0A0S7XU96-F1
#
_entry.id   AF-A0A0S7XU96-F1
#
_cell.length_a   1.000
_cell.length_b   1.000
_cell.length_c   1.000
_cell.angle_alpha   90.00
_cell.angle_beta   90.00
_cell.angle_gamma   90.00
#
_symmetry.space_group_name_H-M   'P 1'
#
loop_
_entity.id
_entity.type
_entity.pdbx_description
1 polymer ?
#
loop_
_entity_poly.entity_id
_entity_poly.type
_entity_poly.pdbx_seq_one_letter_code
_entity_poly.pdbx_strand_id
1 'polypeptide(L)'
;MEASQRKAALLAQLDKKFENPDVHFELGQLYQAEGQWAKAEYHYNVALSFDPVHRASQAAMVKGLKSSGDTAKAQQYAKAYMNQVSGDAAALLGLAKEFDKQDLDEYALSCYQQALRVAPNSPEVNKQVGYYYLNNGDKAQAKEYLSRSFQLNPNQPDVAGELGRLGVVVKIP
;
A
#
# COMPACT_ATOMS: atom_id res chain seq x y z
N MET A 1 19.39 -20.50 -5.82
CA MET A 1 20.47 -20.48 -4.80
C MET A 1 20.44 -19.19 -3.98
N GLU A 2 20.18 -18.03 -4.59
CA GLU A 2 20.16 -16.73 -3.88
C GLU A 2 19.05 -16.61 -2.80
N ALA A 3 17.82 -17.02 -3.08
CA ALA A 3 16.71 -16.94 -2.10
C ALA A 3 16.97 -17.78 -0.84
N SER A 4 17.56 -18.97 -0.98
CA SER A 4 17.91 -19.84 0.14
C SER A 4 19.04 -19.26 0.98
N GLN A 5 20.04 -18.64 0.36
CA GLN A 5 21.13 -17.94 1.06
C GLN A 5 20.61 -16.70 1.80
N ARG A 6 19.71 -15.91 1.17
CA ARG A 6 19.07 -14.75 1.80
C ARG A 6 18.26 -15.17 3.02
N LYS A 7 17.45 -16.24 2.91
CA LYS A 7 16.69 -16.79 4.03
C LYS A 7 17.60 -17.25 5.17
N ALA A 8 18.69 -17.96 4.87
CA ALA A 8 19.65 -18.39 5.89
C ALA A 8 20.30 -17.19 6.61
N ALA A 9 20.65 -16.13 5.87
CA ALA A 9 21.18 -14.90 6.45
C ALA A 9 20.15 -14.19 7.36
N LEU A 10 18.88 -14.11 6.94
CA LEU A 10 17.80 -13.52 7.75
C LEU A 10 17.52 -14.36 9.00
N LEU A 11 17.48 -15.69 8.89
CA LEU A 11 17.30 -16.58 10.05
C LEU A 11 18.46 -16.46 11.05
N ALA A 12 19.70 -16.30 10.58
CA ALA A 12 20.86 -16.08 11.45
C ALA A 12 20.79 -14.75 12.22
N GLN A 13 20.04 -13.75 11.73
CA GLN A 13 19.80 -12.51 12.46
C GLN A 13 18.79 -12.67 13.60
N LEU A 14 17.97 -13.72 13.60
CA LEU A 14 16.88 -13.91 14.57
C LEU A 14 17.33 -14.43 15.94
N ASP A 15 18.62 -14.71 16.15
CA ASP A 15 19.05 -15.59 17.25
C ASP A 15 19.64 -14.88 18.48
N LYS A 16 19.18 -13.66 18.85
CA LYS A 16 19.22 -13.09 20.24
C LYS A 16 18.95 -11.58 20.40
N LYS A 17 18.73 -10.78 19.35
CA LYS A 17 18.65 -9.30 19.53
C LYS A 17 17.68 -8.51 18.65
N PHE A 18 16.96 -9.14 17.72
CA PHE A 18 16.21 -8.40 16.71
C PHE A 18 14.70 -8.65 16.80
N GLU A 19 14.05 -7.78 17.57
CA GLU A 19 12.64 -7.39 17.44
C GLU A 19 12.49 -6.56 16.15
N ASN A 20 12.76 -7.13 14.98
CA ASN A 20 12.71 -6.39 13.71
C ASN A 20 11.55 -6.88 12.82
N PRO A 21 10.44 -6.13 12.74
CA PRO A 21 9.33 -6.42 11.83
C PRO A 21 9.76 -6.60 10.37
N ASP A 22 10.78 -5.87 9.90
CA ASP A 22 11.27 -5.94 8.51
C ASP A 22 11.86 -7.30 8.17
N VAL A 23 12.62 -7.91 9.10
CA VAL A 23 13.24 -9.23 8.90
C VAL A 23 12.16 -10.31 8.78
N HIS A 24 11.15 -10.23 9.65
CA HIS A 24 10.00 -11.13 9.59
C HIS A 24 9.16 -10.89 8.33
N PHE A 25 8.97 -9.64 7.92
CA PHE A 25 8.32 -9.31 6.65
C PHE A 25 9.05 -9.93 5.44
N GLU A 26 10.36 -9.75 5.34
CA GLU A 26 11.18 -10.32 4.26
C GLU A 26 11.12 -11.86 4.25
N LEU A 27 11.22 -12.51 5.42
CA LEU A 27 11.07 -13.96 5.53
C LEU A 27 9.68 -14.42 5.05
N GLY A 28 8.63 -13.69 5.43
CA GLY A 28 7.27 -13.94 4.98
C GLY A 28 7.17 -13.90 3.45
N GLN A 29 7.74 -12.87 2.81
CA GLN A 29 7.77 -12.75 1.34
C GLN A 29 8.51 -13.91 0.67
N LEU A 30 9.64 -14.34 1.23
CA LEU A 30 10.40 -15.48 0.69
C LEU A 30 9.61 -16.79 0.80
N TYR A 31 8.90 -17.03 1.91
CA TYR A 31 8.04 -18.21 2.02
C TYR A 31 6.82 -18.13 1.11
N GLN A 32 6.25 -16.94 0.92
CA GLN A 32 5.15 -16.72 -0.01
C GLN A 32 5.56 -17.05 -1.45
N ALA A 33 6.75 -16.62 -1.88
CA ALA A 33 7.28 -16.92 -3.21
C ALA A 33 7.53 -18.42 -3.43
N GLU A 34 7.77 -19.19 -2.36
CA GLU A 34 7.90 -20.65 -2.39
C GLU A 34 6.55 -21.39 -2.26
N GLY A 35 5.43 -20.67 -2.17
CA GLY A 35 4.09 -21.25 -1.96
C GLY A 35 3.88 -21.83 -0.55
N GLN A 36 4.77 -21.53 0.41
CA GLN A 36 4.67 -21.99 1.80
C GLN A 36 3.81 -21.02 2.61
N TRP A 37 2.52 -20.93 2.26
CA TRP A 37 1.58 -19.94 2.78
C TRP A 37 1.51 -19.89 4.32
N ALA A 38 1.47 -21.05 4.98
CA ALA A 38 1.42 -21.12 6.45
C ALA A 38 2.66 -20.51 7.12
N LYS A 39 3.85 -20.68 6.52
CA LYS A 39 5.07 -20.06 7.04
C LYS A 39 5.12 -18.57 6.74
N ALA A 40 4.64 -18.17 5.56
CA ALA A 40 4.51 -16.76 5.22
C ALA A 40 3.61 -16.03 6.23
N GLU A 41 2.41 -16.57 6.48
CA GLU A 41 1.46 -16.07 7.47
C GLU A 41 2.07 -16.02 8.88
N TYR A 42 2.80 -17.05 9.30
CA TYR A 42 3.49 -17.03 10.59
C TYR A 42 4.45 -15.83 10.69
N HIS A 43 5.32 -15.65 9.71
CA HIS A 43 6.28 -14.55 9.74
C HIS A 43 5.62 -13.17 9.64
N TYR A 44 4.57 -13.00 8.84
CA TYR A 44 3.79 -11.75 8.84
C TYR A 44 3.14 -11.46 10.19
N ASN A 45 2.55 -12.47 10.83
CA ASN A 45 1.97 -12.30 12.17
C ASN A 45 3.01 -11.93 13.21
N VAL A 46 4.22 -12.51 13.15
CA VAL A 46 5.30 -12.11 14.06
C VAL A 46 5.72 -10.67 13.80
N ALA A 47 5.88 -10.25 12.54
CA ALA A 47 6.16 -8.85 12.21
C ALA A 47 5.10 -7.90 12.79
N LEU A 48 3.83 -8.24 12.61
CA LEU A 48 2.69 -7.46 13.12
C LEU A 48 2.52 -7.52 14.65
N SER A 49 3.10 -8.52 15.32
CA SER A 49 3.12 -8.57 16.79
C SER A 49 4.11 -7.58 17.38
N PHE A 50 5.19 -7.27 16.66
CA PHE A 50 6.18 -6.27 17.05
C PHE A 50 5.77 -4.86 16.60
N ASP A 51 5.25 -4.73 15.37
CA ASP A 51 4.70 -3.47 14.86
C ASP A 51 3.32 -3.71 14.22
N PRO A 52 2.23 -3.47 14.99
CA PRO A 52 0.86 -3.64 14.50
C PRO A 52 0.51 -2.74 13.31
N VAL A 53 1.25 -1.64 13.08
CA VAL A 53 1.02 -0.69 11.98
C VAL A 53 2.03 -0.82 10.84
N HIS A 54 2.80 -1.91 10.81
CA HIS A 54 3.72 -2.24 9.73
C HIS A 54 2.97 -2.52 8.41
N ARG A 55 2.71 -1.47 7.63
CA ARG A 55 1.82 -1.51 6.44
C ARG A 55 2.25 -2.53 5.41
N ALA A 56 3.55 -2.71 5.22
CA ALA A 56 4.09 -3.68 4.28
C ALA A 56 3.69 -5.12 4.67
N SER A 57 3.81 -5.47 5.96
CA SER A 57 3.34 -6.77 6.47
C SER A 57 1.82 -6.90 6.38
N GLN A 58 1.06 -5.83 6.64
CA GLN A 58 -0.40 -5.85 6.51
C GLN A 58 -0.82 -6.19 5.07
N ALA A 59 -0.25 -5.52 4.06
CA ALA A 59 -0.60 -5.79 2.67
C ALA A 59 -0.10 -7.15 2.17
N ALA A 60 1.12 -7.54 2.54
CA ALA A 60 1.66 -8.85 2.15
C ALA A 60 0.89 -10.01 2.79
N MET A 61 0.42 -9.87 4.04
CA MET A 61 -0.48 -10.84 4.67
C MET A 61 -1.78 -11.02 3.86
N VAL A 62 -2.41 -9.92 3.46
CA VAL A 62 -3.63 -9.96 2.62
C VAL A 62 -3.35 -10.61 1.26
N LYS A 63 -2.22 -10.28 0.62
CA LYS A 63 -1.81 -10.87 -0.67
C LYS A 63 -1.53 -12.36 -0.54
N GLY A 64 -0.84 -12.78 0.52
CA GLY A 64 -0.54 -14.18 0.82
C GLY A 64 -1.81 -15.00 1.01
N LEU A 65 -2.77 -14.51 1.81
CA LEU A 65 -4.07 -15.16 2.02
C LEU A 65 -4.91 -15.23 0.73
N LYS A 66 -4.89 -14.18 -0.09
CA LYS A 66 -5.58 -14.20 -1.39
C LYS A 66 -4.94 -15.23 -2.34
N SER A 67 -3.60 -15.33 -2.32
CA SER A 67 -2.85 -16.26 -3.17
C SER A 67 -2.94 -17.72 -2.71
N SER A 68 -3.17 -17.97 -1.41
CA SER A 68 -3.44 -19.32 -0.87
C SER A 68 -4.85 -19.81 -1.16
N GLY A 69 -5.75 -18.93 -1.61
CA GLY A 69 -7.17 -19.22 -1.84
C GLY A 69 -8.08 -18.86 -0.66
N ASP A 70 -7.52 -18.43 0.49
CA ASP A 70 -8.25 -18.03 1.69
C ASP A 70 -8.83 -16.61 1.59
N THR A 71 -9.58 -16.35 0.52
CA THR A 71 -10.10 -15.01 0.17
C THR A 71 -10.97 -14.42 1.30
N ALA A 72 -11.72 -15.25 2.02
CA ALA A 72 -12.53 -14.79 3.15
C ALA A 72 -11.67 -14.21 4.28
N LYS A 73 -10.54 -14.86 4.62
CA LYS A 73 -9.59 -14.32 5.59
C LYS A 73 -8.94 -13.05 5.05
N ALA A 74 -8.53 -13.04 3.79
CA ALA A 74 -7.92 -11.86 3.18
C ALA A 74 -8.82 -10.62 3.32
N GLN A 75 -10.12 -10.75 3.03
CA GLN A 75 -11.10 -9.69 3.21
C GLN A 75 -11.25 -9.24 4.67
N GLN A 76 -11.29 -10.19 5.60
CA GLN A 76 -11.40 -9.89 7.03
C GLN A 76 -10.19 -9.09 7.52
N TYR A 77 -8.98 -9.53 7.18
CA TYR A 77 -7.74 -8.84 7.56
C TYR A 77 -7.64 -7.46 6.91
N ALA A 78 -7.92 -7.34 5.61
CA ALA A 78 -7.92 -6.05 4.91
C ALA A 78 -8.88 -5.05 5.57
N LYS A 79 -10.11 -5.49 5.90
CA LYS A 79 -11.09 -4.65 6.61
C LYS A 79 -10.59 -4.24 8.00
N ALA A 80 -9.97 -5.17 8.75
CA ALA A 80 -9.40 -4.85 10.06
C ALA A 80 -8.30 -3.78 9.96
N TYR A 81 -7.37 -3.92 9.01
CA TYR A 81 -6.29 -2.95 8.79
C TYR A 81 -6.79 -1.58 8.34
N MET A 82 -7.80 -1.53 7.46
CA MET A 82 -8.47 -0.29 7.09
C MET A 82 -9.16 0.38 8.28
N ASN A 83 -9.83 -0.39 9.14
CA ASN A 83 -10.51 0.16 10.31
C ASN A 83 -9.55 0.81 11.31
N GLN A 84 -8.33 0.29 11.45
CA GLN A 84 -7.29 0.87 12.32
C GLN A 84 -6.92 2.31 11.93
N VAL A 85 -7.12 2.69 10.67
CA VAL A 85 -6.72 4.00 10.12
C VAL A 85 -7.90 4.81 9.58
N SER A 86 -9.14 4.37 9.81
CA SER A 86 -10.32 4.90 9.12
C SER A 86 -10.56 6.41 9.29
N GLY A 87 -9.98 7.04 10.32
CA GLY A 87 -10.04 8.49 10.56
C GLY A 87 -8.79 9.29 10.17
N ASP A 88 -7.73 8.64 9.67
CA ASP A 88 -6.47 9.28 9.32
C ASP A 88 -6.22 9.13 7.81
N ALA A 89 -6.43 10.23 7.07
CA ALA A 89 -6.23 10.25 5.63
C ALA A 89 -4.79 9.91 5.23
N ALA A 90 -3.78 10.35 5.97
CA ALA A 90 -2.37 10.09 5.64
C ALA A 90 -2.04 8.60 5.84
N ALA A 91 -2.52 8.00 6.93
CA ALA A 91 -2.34 6.58 7.18
C ALA A 91 -3.12 5.71 6.18
N LEU A 92 -4.33 6.14 5.77
CA LEU A 92 -5.09 5.51 4.69
C LEU A 92 -4.35 5.55 3.35
N LEU A 93 -3.73 6.68 2.98
CA LEU A 93 -2.89 6.76 1.78
C LEU A 93 -1.67 5.83 1.87
N GLY A 94 -1.04 5.74 3.05
CA GLY A 94 0.08 4.83 3.28
C GLY A 94 -0.31 3.37 3.08
N LEU A 95 -1.44 2.94 3.63
CA LEU A 95 -1.98 1.60 3.44
C LEU A 95 -2.43 1.36 1.99
N ALA A 96 -3.06 2.35 1.34
CA ALA A 96 -3.48 2.25 -0.06
C ALA A 96 -2.31 1.97 -1.00
N LYS A 97 -1.21 2.72 -0.86
CA LYS A 97 0.02 2.52 -1.63
C LYS A 97 0.61 1.13 -1.45
N GLU A 98 0.50 0.59 -0.24
CA GLU A 98 1.05 -0.73 0.07
C GLU A 98 0.18 -1.85 -0.49
N PHE A 99 -1.15 -1.68 -0.50
CA PHE A 99 -2.02 -2.57 -1.28
C PHE A 99 -1.76 -2.47 -2.78
N ASP A 100 -1.58 -1.26 -3.32
CA ASP A 100 -1.30 -1.03 -4.75
C ASP A 100 -0.02 -1.77 -5.21
N LYS A 101 1.07 -1.66 -4.44
CA LYS A 101 2.33 -2.41 -4.70
C LYS A 101 2.17 -3.93 -4.69
N GLN A 102 1.15 -4.45 -4.02
CA GLN A 102 0.87 -5.89 -3.93
C GLN A 102 -0.16 -6.35 -4.97
N ASP A 103 -0.51 -5.51 -5.95
CA ASP A 103 -1.60 -5.75 -6.92
C ASP A 103 -2.94 -6.09 -6.24
N LEU A 104 -3.22 -5.39 -5.14
CA LEU A 104 -4.45 -5.52 -4.36
C LEU A 104 -5.38 -4.34 -4.64
N ASP A 105 -5.68 -4.12 -5.93
CA ASP A 105 -6.39 -2.94 -6.43
C ASP A 105 -7.72 -2.65 -5.72
N GLU A 106 -8.48 -3.70 -5.42
CA GLU A 106 -9.77 -3.59 -4.72
C GLU A 106 -9.63 -2.96 -3.32
N TYR A 107 -8.55 -3.31 -2.60
CA TYR A 107 -8.28 -2.81 -1.26
C TYR A 107 -7.58 -1.46 -1.31
N ALA A 108 -6.68 -1.25 -2.29
CA ALA A 108 -6.05 0.04 -2.53
C ALA A 108 -7.10 1.13 -2.81
N LEU A 109 -8.01 0.87 -3.75
CA LEU A 109 -9.11 1.78 -4.10
C LEU A 109 -10.02 2.06 -2.89
N SER A 110 -10.34 1.04 -2.09
CA SER A 110 -11.13 1.20 -0.87
C SER A 110 -10.46 2.15 0.14
N CYS A 111 -9.14 2.07 0.31
CA CYS A 111 -8.37 2.99 1.14
C CYS A 111 -8.34 4.41 0.56
N TYR A 112 -8.09 4.55 -0.75
CA TYR A 112 -8.10 5.85 -1.44
C TYR A 112 -9.46 6.57 -1.32
N GLN A 113 -10.56 5.85 -1.51
CA GLN A 113 -11.90 6.39 -1.33
C GLN A 113 -12.19 6.80 0.12
N GLN A 114 -11.70 6.04 1.10
CA GLN A 114 -11.80 6.43 2.51
C GLN A 114 -10.99 7.70 2.79
N ALA A 115 -9.75 7.79 2.27
CA ALA A 115 -8.93 8.99 2.43
C ALA A 115 -9.61 10.24 1.85
N LEU A 116 -10.26 10.11 0.68
CA LEU A 116 -11.07 11.18 0.08
C LEU A 116 -12.28 11.57 0.94
N ARG A 117 -12.93 10.62 1.62
CA ARG A 117 -14.02 10.94 2.55
C ARG A 117 -13.53 11.66 3.80
N VAL A 118 -12.38 11.27 4.32
CA VAL A 118 -11.78 11.88 5.53
C VAL A 118 -11.27 13.29 5.24
N ALA A 119 -10.60 13.50 4.09
CA ALA A 119 -9.98 14.76 3.74
C ALA A 119 -10.23 15.14 2.27
N PRO A 120 -11.48 15.49 1.89
CA PRO A 120 -11.85 15.75 0.49
C PRO A 120 -11.15 16.95 -0.14
N ASN A 121 -10.75 17.93 0.69
CA ASN A 121 -10.05 19.14 0.27
C ASN A 121 -8.52 19.08 0.51
N SER A 122 -7.97 17.90 0.77
CA SER A 122 -6.52 17.74 0.85
C SER A 122 -5.92 17.68 -0.57
N PRO A 123 -4.99 18.59 -0.94
CA PRO A 123 -4.28 18.49 -2.21
C PRO A 123 -3.53 17.18 -2.34
N GLU A 124 -2.92 16.70 -1.24
CA GLU A 124 -2.14 15.47 -1.22
C GLU A 124 -3.00 14.23 -1.46
N VAL A 125 -4.17 14.14 -0.81
CA VAL A 125 -5.09 13.01 -1.05
C VAL A 125 -5.53 12.98 -2.51
N ASN A 126 -5.99 14.12 -3.05
CA ASN A 126 -6.40 14.21 -4.44
C ASN A 126 -5.25 13.88 -5.41
N LYS A 127 -4.01 14.30 -5.09
CA LYS A 127 -2.83 13.96 -5.88
C LYS A 127 -2.58 12.46 -5.92
N GLN A 128 -2.56 11.82 -4.75
CA GLN A 128 -2.27 10.39 -4.64
C GLN A 128 -3.34 9.53 -5.31
N VAL A 129 -4.63 9.90 -5.21
CA VAL A 129 -5.70 9.23 -5.94
C VAL A 129 -5.57 9.45 -7.45
N GLY A 130 -5.22 10.65 -7.88
CA GLY A 130 -4.94 10.96 -9.28
C GLY A 130 -3.81 10.09 -9.86
N TYR A 131 -2.71 9.93 -9.12
CA TYR A 131 -1.61 9.04 -9.52
C TYR A 131 -2.00 7.57 -9.53
N TYR A 132 -2.81 7.11 -8.57
CA TYR A 132 -3.35 5.75 -8.59
C TYR A 132 -4.12 5.47 -9.89
N TYR A 133 -5.05 6.36 -10.28
CA TYR A 133 -5.80 6.20 -11.53
C TYR A 133 -4.90 6.30 -12.76
N LEU A 134 -3.89 7.17 -12.73
CA LEU A 134 -2.93 7.31 -13.82
C LEU A 134 -2.13 6.01 -14.03
N ASN A 135 -1.65 5.40 -12.95
CA ASN A 135 -0.92 4.13 -12.98
C ASN A 135 -1.80 2.97 -13.49
N ASN A 136 -3.10 3.01 -13.17
CA ASN A 136 -4.09 2.03 -13.64
C ASN A 136 -4.63 2.34 -15.06
N GLY A 137 -4.12 3.39 -15.72
CA GLY A 137 -4.49 3.75 -17.09
C GLY A 137 -5.81 4.51 -17.24
N ASP A 138 -6.53 4.80 -16.15
CA ASP A 138 -7.74 5.63 -16.16
C ASP A 138 -7.36 7.11 -16.19
N LYS A 139 -7.04 7.58 -17.40
CA LYS A 139 -6.67 8.98 -17.65
C LYS A 139 -7.80 9.96 -17.33
N ALA A 140 -9.06 9.53 -17.36
CA ALA A 140 -10.19 10.40 -17.11
C ALA A 140 -10.28 10.74 -15.62
N GLN A 141 -10.27 9.73 -14.76
CA GLN A 141 -10.25 9.91 -13.30
C GLN A 141 -8.93 10.56 -12.84
N ALA A 142 -7.79 10.16 -13.41
CA ALA A 142 -6.51 10.81 -13.12
C ALA A 142 -6.57 12.32 -13.35
N LYS A 143 -7.10 12.75 -14.50
CA LYS A 143 -7.27 14.17 -14.84
C LYS A 143 -8.17 14.89 -13.84
N GLU A 144 -9.27 14.29 -13.43
CA GLU A 144 -10.20 14.88 -12.46
C GLU A 144 -9.53 15.15 -11.11
N TYR A 145 -8.94 14.12 -10.50
CA TYR A 145 -8.32 14.24 -9.18
C TYR A 145 -7.05 15.07 -9.18
N LEU A 146 -6.20 14.96 -10.21
CA LEU A 146 -5.02 15.82 -10.34
C LEU A 146 -5.41 17.29 -10.53
N SER A 147 -6.46 17.57 -11.30
CA SER A 147 -6.97 18.94 -11.47
C SER A 147 -7.50 19.49 -10.15
N ARG A 148 -8.23 18.69 -9.37
CA ARG A 148 -8.70 19.08 -8.04
C ARG A 148 -7.54 19.34 -7.09
N SER A 149 -6.52 18.49 -7.09
CA SER A 149 -5.30 18.70 -6.31
C SER A 149 -4.63 20.04 -6.65
N PHE A 150 -4.45 20.32 -7.95
CA PHE A 150 -3.82 21.56 -8.41
C PHE A 150 -4.65 22.81 -8.09
N GLN A 151 -5.98 22.72 -8.17
CA GLN A 151 -6.87 23.81 -7.74
C GLN A 151 -6.72 24.13 -6.25
N LEU A 152 -6.54 23.10 -5.41
CA LEU A 152 -6.37 23.26 -3.96
C LEU A 152 -4.96 23.75 -3.60
N ASN A 153 -3.94 23.36 -4.36
CA ASN A 153 -2.57 23.86 -4.23
C ASN A 153 -1.89 23.98 -5.61
N PRO A 154 -1.79 25.18 -6.18
CA PRO A 154 -1.14 25.41 -7.48
C PRO A 154 0.39 25.22 -7.49
N ASN A 155 1.04 25.13 -6.34
CA ASN A 155 2.50 24.99 -6.22
C ASN A 155 2.93 23.51 -6.27
N GLN A 156 2.49 22.79 -7.31
CA GLN A 156 2.76 21.37 -7.51
C GLN A 156 3.27 21.12 -8.94
N PRO A 157 4.57 21.33 -9.21
CA PRO A 157 5.14 21.20 -10.56
C PRO A 157 4.99 19.79 -11.15
N ASP A 158 5.03 18.76 -10.31
CA ASP A 158 4.80 17.37 -10.68
C ASP A 158 3.37 17.16 -11.20
N VAL A 159 2.37 17.64 -10.45
CA VAL A 159 0.96 17.58 -10.83
C VAL A 159 0.70 18.41 -12.10
N ALA A 160 1.30 19.60 -12.21
CA ALA A 160 1.20 20.42 -13.42
C ALA A 160 1.75 19.71 -14.66
N GLY A 161 2.89 19.03 -14.52
CA GLY A 161 3.50 18.24 -15.59
C GLY A 161 2.61 17.08 -16.04
N GLU A 162 2.02 16.33 -15.09
CA GLU A 162 1.05 15.28 -15.43
C GLU A 162 -0.22 15.81 -16.07
N LEU A 163 -0.75 16.93 -15.58
CA LEU A 163 -1.90 17.59 -16.18
C LEU A 163 -1.61 18.04 -17.62
N GLY A 164 -0.42 18.60 -17.88
CA GLY A 164 0.04 18.93 -19.23
C GLY A 164 0.08 17.70 -20.15
N ARG A 165 0.64 16.57 -19.68
CA ARG A 165 0.63 15.29 -20.40
C ARG A 165 -0.78 14.76 -20.68
N LEU A 166 -1.73 15.05 -19.79
CA LEU A 166 -3.15 14.73 -19.94
C LEU A 166 -3.93 15.77 -20.77
N GLY A 167 -3.25 16.74 -21.39
CA GLY A 167 -3.86 17.77 -22.24
C GLY A 167 -4.63 18.84 -21.46
N VAL A 168 -4.31 19.05 -20.19
CA VAL A 168 -4.88 20.11 -19.34
C VAL A 168 -3.92 21.29 -19.29
N VAL A 169 -4.41 22.44 -19.74
CA VAL A 169 -3.68 23.70 -19.61
C VAL A 169 -3.86 24.23 -18.19
N VAL A 170 -2.78 24.18 -17.41
CA VAL A 170 -2.72 24.79 -16.07
C VAL A 170 -1.88 26.05 -16.11
N LYS A 171 -2.32 27.10 -15.40
CA LYS A 171 -1.52 28.31 -15.19
C LYS A 171 -0.77 28.14 -13.88
N ILE A 172 0.56 28.09 -13.98
CA ILE A 172 1.44 28.12 -12.80
C ILE A 172 1.47 29.58 -12.31
N PRO A 173 1.33 29.84 -11.00
CA PRO A 173 1.39 31.19 -10.43
C PRO A 173 2.70 31.92 -10.73
#